data_AF-A0A7S2BRD8-F1
#
_entry.id   AF-A0A7S2BRD8-F1
#
_cell.length_a   1.000
_cell.length_b   1.000
_cell.length_c   1.000
_cell.angle_alpha   90.00
_cell.angle_beta   90.00
_cell.angle_gamma   90.00
#
_symmetry.space_group_name_H-M   'P 1'
#
loop_
_entity.id
_entity.type
_entity.pdbx_description
1 polymer ?
#
loop_
_entity_poly.entity_id
_entity_poly.type
_entity_poly.pdbx_seq_one_letter_code
_entity_poly.pdbx_strand_id
1 'polypeptide(L)'
;GSFKRAEPDLAEEALLMRALRDFNIPKIVREDEVVFFGLLGDLFPFCQNKPRIIPERNMDKQLLGFCEEVCQKNGNDPDEIFLLKCVQFEELLAIRHCVFLMGPPAAGKTQCWKTLSQARAIRGDITKVTDVNPKSIKTEELYGFISMATREWKDGLLSSIMRNVGAIPDENPKWIMLDGDLDANWIESMNSVMDDNRMLTLASNE
;
A
#
# COMPACT_ATOMS: atom_id res chain seq x y z
N GLY A 1 -19.28 6.04 -2.34
CA GLY A 1 -19.22 6.73 -3.64
C GLY A 1 -18.94 5.77 -4.80
N SER A 2 -17.68 5.37 -5.02
CA SER A 2 -17.31 4.48 -6.14
C SER A 2 -18.03 3.13 -6.11
N PHE A 3 -18.05 2.45 -4.96
CA PHE A 3 -18.72 1.15 -4.79
C PHE A 3 -20.22 1.18 -5.12
N LYS A 4 -20.95 2.26 -4.76
CA LYS A 4 -22.38 2.39 -5.07
C LYS A 4 -22.65 2.57 -6.57
N ARG A 5 -21.70 3.12 -7.32
CA ARG A 5 -21.79 3.21 -8.79
C ARG A 5 -21.51 1.87 -9.47
N ALA A 6 -20.62 1.06 -8.89
CA ALA A 6 -20.31 -0.27 -9.39
C ALA A 6 -21.40 -1.30 -9.05
N GLU A 7 -22.04 -1.16 -7.89
CA GLU A 7 -23.03 -2.11 -7.36
C GLU A 7 -24.32 -1.33 -6.97
N PRO A 8 -25.12 -0.82 -7.93
CA PRO A 8 -26.26 0.06 -7.65
C PRO A 8 -27.41 -0.65 -6.92
N ASP A 9 -27.55 -1.95 -7.09
CA ASP A 9 -28.66 -2.75 -6.54
C ASP A 9 -28.50 -3.06 -5.04
N LEU A 10 -27.30 -2.90 -4.49
CA LEU A 10 -27.04 -3.15 -3.08
C LEU A 10 -27.44 -1.97 -2.21
N ALA A 11 -27.95 -2.28 -1.01
CA ALA A 11 -28.27 -1.27 -0.01
C ALA A 11 -27.00 -0.48 0.36
N GLU A 12 -27.13 0.85 0.46
CA GLU A 12 -26.00 1.73 0.76
C GLU A 12 -25.38 1.43 2.12
N GLU A 13 -26.21 1.09 3.11
CA GLU A 13 -25.76 0.67 4.44
C GLU A 13 -24.90 -0.61 4.38
N ALA A 14 -25.29 -1.59 3.56
CA ALA A 14 -24.55 -2.84 3.39
C ALA A 14 -23.21 -2.61 2.68
N LEU A 15 -23.19 -1.72 1.68
CA LEU A 15 -21.96 -1.31 1.00
C LEU A 15 -21.03 -0.53 1.93
N LEU A 16 -21.58 0.35 2.77
CA LEU A 16 -20.82 1.10 3.75
C LEU A 16 -20.19 0.17 4.79
N MET A 17 -20.96 -0.76 5.34
CA MET A 17 -20.46 -1.76 6.27
C MET A 17 -19.35 -2.60 5.65
N ARG A 18 -19.53 -3.08 4.40
CA ARG A 18 -18.50 -3.82 3.66
C ARG A 18 -17.23 -3.01 3.45
N ALA A 19 -17.36 -1.76 3.01
CA ALA A 19 -16.20 -0.89 2.80
C ALA A 19 -15.44 -0.62 4.10
N LEU A 20 -16.16 -0.36 5.21
CA LEU A 20 -15.56 -0.19 6.54
C LEU A 20 -14.85 -1.46 7.01
N ARG A 21 -15.46 -2.62 6.82
CA ARG A 21 -14.85 -3.91 7.14
C ARG A 21 -13.58 -4.13 6.32
N ASP A 22 -13.69 -4.12 5.00
CA ASP A 22 -12.62 -4.53 4.09
C ASP A 22 -11.41 -3.58 4.16
N PHE A 23 -11.63 -2.29 4.44
CA PHE A 23 -10.56 -1.28 4.59
C PHE A 23 -9.83 -1.33 5.93
N ASN A 24 -10.46 -1.85 6.99
CA ASN A 24 -9.89 -1.88 8.33
C ASN A 24 -9.30 -3.24 8.69
N ILE A 25 -9.85 -4.37 8.21
CA ILE A 25 -9.30 -5.72 8.41
C ILE A 25 -7.78 -5.79 8.18
N PRO A 26 -7.19 -5.29 7.08
CA PRO A 26 -5.75 -5.43 6.87
C PRO A 26 -4.88 -4.65 7.87
N LYS A 27 -5.46 -3.72 8.64
CA LYS A 27 -4.76 -2.82 9.58
C LYS A 27 -4.91 -3.25 11.04
N ILE A 28 -5.83 -4.17 11.31
CA ILE A 28 -6.19 -4.59 12.66
C ILE A 28 -5.34 -5.80 13.04
N VAL A 29 -4.89 -5.84 14.29
CA VAL A 29 -4.22 -7.01 14.85
C VAL A 29 -5.26 -8.10 15.10
N ARG A 30 -4.89 -9.37 14.89
CA ARG A 30 -5.81 -10.51 15.00
C ARG A 30 -6.58 -10.56 16.33
N GLU A 31 -5.96 -10.11 17.42
CA GLU A 31 -6.56 -10.05 18.76
C GLU A 31 -7.70 -9.02 18.85
N ASP A 32 -7.60 -7.93 18.11
CA ASP A 32 -8.56 -6.82 18.08
C ASP A 32 -9.70 -7.05 17.06
N GLU A 33 -9.62 -8.10 16.22
CA GLU A 33 -10.65 -8.42 15.23
C GLU A 33 -12.02 -8.62 15.89
N VAL A 34 -12.05 -9.33 17.03
CA VAL A 34 -13.31 -9.61 17.76
C VAL A 34 -13.96 -8.31 18.24
N VAL A 35 -13.16 -7.39 18.78
CA VAL A 35 -13.64 -6.08 19.24
C VAL A 35 -14.14 -5.25 18.05
N PHE A 36 -13.39 -5.24 16.94
CA PHE A 36 -13.78 -4.54 15.73
C PHE A 36 -15.11 -5.05 15.17
N PHE A 37 -15.30 -6.37 15.06
CA PHE A 37 -16.56 -6.94 14.61
C PHE A 37 -17.72 -6.70 15.59
N GLY A 38 -17.43 -6.66 16.90
CA GLY A 38 -18.40 -6.24 17.91
C GLY A 38 -18.89 -4.81 17.69
N LEU A 39 -17.96 -3.85 17.57
CA LEU A 39 -18.26 -2.45 17.29
C LEU A 39 -18.98 -2.26 15.96
N LEU A 40 -18.55 -2.96 14.91
CA LEU A 40 -19.22 -2.94 13.61
C LEU A 40 -20.65 -3.47 13.73
N GLY A 41 -20.86 -4.45 14.61
CA GLY A 41 -22.17 -4.97 14.98
C GLY A 41 -23.09 -3.96 15.64
N ASP A 42 -22.58 -3.24 16.63
CA ASP A 42 -23.30 -2.22 17.37
C ASP A 42 -23.66 -1.02 16.48
N LEU A 43 -22.79 -0.67 15.53
CA LEU A 43 -23.01 0.41 14.57
C LEU A 43 -23.98 0.03 13.44
N PHE A 44 -24.00 -1.25 13.03
CA PHE A 44 -24.84 -1.77 11.95
C PHE A 44 -25.75 -2.93 12.39
N PRO A 45 -26.64 -2.74 13.40
CA PRO A 45 -27.44 -3.82 13.97
C PRO A 45 -28.43 -4.45 12.98
N PHE A 46 -28.90 -3.66 12.00
CA PHE A 46 -29.80 -4.15 10.94
C PHE A 46 -29.12 -5.09 9.93
N CYS A 47 -27.78 -5.04 9.84
CA CYS A 47 -26.99 -5.91 8.98
C CYS A 47 -26.63 -7.25 9.67
N GLN A 48 -26.51 -7.27 11.01
CA GLN A 48 -26.24 -8.51 11.76
C GLN A 48 -27.38 -9.53 11.69
N ASN A 49 -28.62 -9.08 11.75
CA ASN A 49 -29.81 -9.96 11.77
C ASN A 49 -30.11 -10.63 10.41
N LYS A 50 -29.31 -10.32 9.38
CA LYS A 50 -29.41 -10.93 8.06
C LYS A 50 -27.99 -11.18 7.52
N PRO A 51 -27.30 -12.26 7.92
CA PRO A 51 -25.93 -12.57 7.48
C PRO A 51 -25.78 -12.71 5.95
N ARG A 52 -26.88 -12.83 5.19
CA ARG A 52 -26.92 -12.74 3.72
C ARG A 52 -26.76 -11.32 3.15
N ILE A 53 -26.82 -10.27 3.98
CA ILE A 53 -26.76 -8.87 3.54
C ILE A 53 -25.32 -8.34 3.53
N ILE A 54 -24.43 -8.89 4.35
CA ILE A 54 -23.01 -8.48 4.31
C ILE A 54 -22.42 -9.13 3.06
N PRO A 55 -22.14 -8.38 1.98
CA PRO A 55 -21.61 -8.97 0.78
C PRO A 55 -20.24 -9.57 1.09
N GLU A 56 -19.97 -10.73 0.51
CA GLU A 56 -18.61 -11.26 0.48
C GLU A 56 -17.66 -10.20 -0.08
N ARG A 57 -16.41 -10.24 0.37
CA ARG A 57 -15.39 -9.38 -0.18
C ARG A 57 -15.31 -9.66 -1.68
N ASN A 58 -15.59 -8.66 -2.51
CA ASN A 58 -15.41 -8.78 -3.96
C ASN A 58 -13.90 -8.76 -4.25
N MET A 59 -13.28 -9.93 -4.14
CA MET A 59 -11.87 -10.11 -4.45
C MET A 59 -11.69 -10.26 -5.95
N ASP A 60 -10.65 -9.62 -6.47
CA ASP A 60 -10.22 -9.83 -7.84
C ASP A 60 -9.65 -11.26 -7.99
N LYS A 61 -10.53 -12.19 -8.41
CA LYS A 61 -10.19 -13.60 -8.61
C LYS A 61 -9.12 -13.79 -9.70
N GLN A 62 -9.03 -12.89 -10.66
CA GLN A 62 -8.01 -12.97 -11.70
C GLN A 62 -6.64 -12.65 -11.12
N LEU A 63 -6.54 -11.57 -10.34
CA LEU A 63 -5.31 -11.22 -9.63
C LEU A 63 -4.86 -12.33 -8.69
N LEU A 64 -5.80 -12.96 -7.97
CA LEU A 64 -5.49 -14.08 -7.08
C LEU A 64 -4.86 -15.24 -7.84
N GLY A 65 -5.40 -15.61 -9.01
CA GLY A 65 -4.82 -16.65 -9.87
C GLY A 65 -3.43 -16.29 -10.39
N PHE A 66 -3.19 -15.04 -10.78
CA PHE A 66 -1.85 -14.60 -11.19
C PHE A 66 -0.85 -14.61 -10.03
N CYS A 67 -1.26 -14.22 -8.83
CA CYS A 67 -0.42 -14.30 -7.63
C CYS A 67 -0.06 -15.75 -7.29
N GLU A 68 -1.01 -16.69 -7.42
CA GLU A 68 -0.77 -18.12 -7.21
C GLU A 68 0.24 -18.69 -8.21
N GLU A 69 0.06 -18.40 -9.51
CA GLU A 69 0.99 -18.82 -10.57
C GLU A 69 2.41 -18.29 -10.31
N VAL A 70 2.53 -17.01 -9.95
CA VAL A 70 3.81 -16.37 -9.64
C VAL A 70 4.44 -16.98 -8.38
N CYS A 71 3.64 -17.26 -7.35
CA CYS A 71 4.12 -17.85 -6.11
C CYS A 71 4.77 -19.22 -6.37
N GLN A 72 4.06 -20.08 -7.12
CA GLN A 72 4.54 -21.40 -7.52
C GLN A 72 5.79 -21.31 -8.41
N LYS A 73 5.81 -20.37 -9.36
CA LYS A 73 6.97 -20.14 -10.25
C LYS A 73 8.22 -19.72 -9.49
N ASN A 74 8.06 -18.95 -8.41
CA ASN A 74 9.15 -18.54 -7.53
C ASN A 74 9.55 -19.62 -6.52
N GLY A 75 8.91 -20.79 -6.54
CA GLY A 75 9.19 -21.91 -5.63
C GLY A 75 8.66 -21.71 -4.21
N ASN A 76 7.73 -20.76 -4.02
CA ASN A 76 7.08 -20.51 -2.74
C ASN A 76 5.76 -21.28 -2.64
N ASP A 77 5.34 -21.58 -1.42
CA ASP A 77 4.04 -22.20 -1.17
C ASP A 77 2.92 -21.16 -1.28
N PRO A 78 1.87 -21.39 -2.09
CA PRO A 78 0.74 -20.47 -2.24
C PRO A 78 -0.23 -20.57 -1.05
N ASP A 79 0.22 -20.10 0.11
CA ASP A 79 -0.61 -20.00 1.30
C ASP A 79 -1.78 -19.01 1.10
N GLU A 80 -2.99 -19.40 1.52
CA GLU A 80 -4.20 -18.60 1.31
C GLU A 80 -4.11 -17.22 2.01
N ILE A 81 -3.48 -17.14 3.18
CA ILE A 81 -3.31 -15.89 3.92
C ILE A 81 -2.32 -14.99 3.17
N PHE A 82 -1.23 -15.56 2.65
CA PHE A 82 -0.26 -14.83 1.85
C PHE A 82 -0.90 -14.25 0.57
N LEU A 83 -1.67 -15.04 -0.17
CA LEU A 83 -2.38 -14.58 -1.37
C LEU A 83 -3.41 -13.49 -1.05
N LEU A 84 -4.17 -13.67 0.04
CA LEU A 84 -5.09 -12.65 0.54
C LEU A 84 -4.36 -11.34 0.86
N LYS A 85 -3.16 -11.40 1.45
CA LYS A 85 -2.34 -10.21 1.74
C LYS A 85 -1.85 -9.50 0.47
N CYS A 86 -1.52 -10.25 -0.58
CA CYS A 86 -1.17 -9.66 -1.88
C CYS A 86 -2.34 -8.90 -2.51
N VAL A 87 -3.55 -9.47 -2.46
CA VAL A 87 -4.78 -8.82 -2.96
C VAL A 87 -5.14 -7.60 -2.11
N GLN A 88 -5.04 -7.71 -0.77
CA GLN A 88 -5.22 -6.57 0.15
C GLN A 88 -4.25 -5.43 -0.16
N PHE A 89 -3.02 -5.76 -0.51
CA PHE A 89 -2.01 -4.76 -0.87
C PHE A 89 -2.37 -4.02 -2.17
N GLU A 90 -2.81 -4.73 -3.22
CA GLU A 90 -3.28 -4.09 -4.47
C GLU A 90 -4.49 -3.18 -4.23
N GLU A 91 -5.49 -3.64 -3.47
CA GLU A 91 -6.67 -2.84 -3.15
C GLU A 91 -6.32 -1.56 -2.38
N LEU A 92 -5.35 -1.63 -1.47
CA LEU A 92 -4.86 -0.44 -0.74
C LEU A 92 -4.11 0.52 -1.67
N LEU A 93 -3.28 0.00 -2.59
CA LEU A 93 -2.55 0.80 -3.58
C LEU A 93 -3.49 1.51 -4.57
N ALA A 94 -4.66 0.94 -4.86
CA ALA A 94 -5.67 1.58 -5.70
C ALA A 94 -6.33 2.81 -5.02
N ILE A 95 -6.28 2.89 -3.69
CA ILE A 95 -6.91 3.96 -2.89
C ILE A 95 -5.87 4.96 -2.39
N ARG A 96 -4.69 4.51 -1.99
CA ARG A 96 -3.62 5.32 -1.41
C ARG A 96 -2.32 5.13 -2.18
N HIS A 97 -1.63 6.23 -2.45
CA HIS A 97 -0.32 6.23 -3.09
C HIS A 97 0.81 5.84 -2.11
N CYS A 98 0.59 5.98 -0.79
CA CYS A 98 1.51 5.54 0.24
C CYS A 98 0.89 4.41 1.09
N VAL A 99 1.57 3.27 1.15
CA VAL A 99 1.12 2.07 1.88
C VAL A 99 2.30 1.49 2.66
N PHE A 100 2.04 1.07 3.90
CA PHE A 100 3.03 0.45 4.79
C PHE A 100 2.83 -1.06 4.84
N LEU A 101 3.87 -1.82 4.53
CA LEU A 101 3.94 -3.26 4.76
C LEU A 101 4.60 -3.52 6.11
N MET A 102 3.78 -3.72 7.14
CA MET A 102 4.23 -3.91 8.52
C MET A 102 4.23 -5.39 8.91
N GLY A 103 5.22 -5.79 9.70
CA GLY A 103 5.33 -7.16 10.24
C GLY A 103 6.76 -7.48 10.67
N PRO A 104 6.97 -8.61 11.37
CA PRO A 104 8.30 -9.03 11.80
C PRO A 104 9.22 -9.34 10.62
N PRO A 105 10.56 -9.41 10.84
CA PRO A 105 11.48 -9.91 9.82
C PRO A 105 11.09 -11.35 9.41
N ALA A 106 11.39 -11.72 8.17
CA ALA A 106 11.02 -13.01 7.57
C ALA A 106 9.51 -13.30 7.45
N ALA A 107 8.62 -12.34 7.69
CA ALA A 107 7.16 -12.49 7.50
C ALA A 107 6.70 -12.46 6.02
N GLY A 108 7.60 -12.67 5.05
CA GLY A 108 7.24 -12.66 3.62
C GLY A 108 6.94 -11.28 3.01
N LYS A 109 7.17 -10.17 3.72
CA LYS A 109 6.92 -8.79 3.21
C LYS A 109 7.56 -8.53 1.85
N THR A 110 8.82 -8.91 1.70
CA THR A 110 9.57 -8.76 0.44
C THR A 110 8.98 -9.62 -0.67
N GLN A 111 8.51 -10.83 -0.34
CA GLN A 111 7.87 -11.71 -1.33
C GLN A 111 6.48 -11.21 -1.71
N CYS A 112 5.74 -10.59 -0.78
CA CYS A 112 4.40 -10.04 -1.04
C CYS A 112 4.42 -8.99 -2.16
N TRP A 113 5.23 -7.93 -2.03
CA TRP A 113 5.28 -6.90 -3.08
C TRP A 113 5.94 -7.40 -4.38
N LYS A 114 6.92 -8.33 -4.30
CA LYS A 114 7.54 -8.93 -5.50
C LYS A 114 6.56 -9.80 -6.27
N THR A 115 5.79 -10.63 -5.56
CA THR A 115 4.74 -11.47 -6.16
C THR A 115 3.67 -10.59 -6.80
N LEU A 116 3.23 -9.54 -6.10
CA LEU A 116 2.25 -8.61 -6.67
C LEU A 116 2.80 -7.88 -7.91
N SER A 117 4.04 -7.39 -7.89
CA SER A 117 4.65 -6.71 -9.03
C SER A 117 4.72 -7.60 -10.28
N GLN A 118 5.07 -8.88 -10.09
CA GLN A 118 5.11 -9.87 -11.16
C GLN A 118 3.70 -10.25 -11.64
N ALA A 119 2.74 -10.42 -10.74
CA ALA A 119 1.34 -10.68 -11.08
C ALA A 119 0.72 -9.52 -11.89
N ARG A 120 1.03 -8.27 -11.51
CA ARG A 120 0.65 -7.07 -12.28
C ARG A 120 1.27 -7.06 -13.67
N ALA A 121 2.54 -7.47 -13.80
CA ALA A 121 3.19 -7.57 -15.10
C ALA A 121 2.50 -8.60 -16.01
N ILE A 122 2.00 -9.72 -15.47
CA ILE A 122 1.20 -10.70 -16.24
C ILE A 122 -0.14 -10.10 -16.68
N ARG A 123 -0.77 -9.28 -15.84
CA ARG A 123 -2.00 -8.54 -16.17
C ARG A 123 -1.78 -7.48 -17.27
N GLY A 124 -0.53 -7.08 -17.52
CA GLY A 124 -0.16 -6.03 -18.48
C GLY A 124 0.29 -4.71 -17.83
N ASP A 125 0.20 -4.61 -16.50
CA ASP A 125 0.62 -3.44 -15.72
C ASP A 125 2.07 -3.59 -15.25
N ILE A 126 3.02 -3.31 -16.13
CA ILE A 126 4.44 -3.41 -15.80
C ILE A 126 4.79 -2.37 -14.74
N THR A 127 5.07 -2.82 -13.53
CA THR A 127 5.36 -1.94 -12.40
C THR A 127 6.87 -1.75 -12.25
N LYS A 128 7.36 -0.51 -12.35
CA LYS A 128 8.77 -0.21 -12.12
C LYS A 128 9.02 -0.02 -10.63
N VAL A 129 9.90 -0.83 -10.05
CA VAL A 129 10.24 -0.77 -8.62
C VAL A 129 11.65 -0.22 -8.44
N THR A 130 11.82 0.74 -7.53
CA THR A 130 13.12 1.22 -7.04
C THR A 130 13.19 1.00 -5.54
N ASP A 131 14.14 0.21 -5.06
CA ASP A 131 14.36 -0.06 -3.65
C ASP A 131 15.44 0.83 -3.04
N VAL A 132 15.16 1.35 -1.85
CA VAL A 132 16.06 2.22 -1.10
C VAL A 132 15.99 1.83 0.36
N ASN A 133 17.13 1.68 1.02
CA ASN A 133 17.17 1.57 2.48
C ASN A 133 17.41 2.96 3.09
N PRO A 134 16.39 3.59 3.71
CA PRO A 134 16.53 4.94 4.25
C PRO A 134 17.52 5.01 5.42
N LYS A 135 17.77 3.89 6.14
CA LYS A 135 18.74 3.84 7.25
C LYS A 135 20.18 3.64 6.81
N SER A 136 20.42 3.23 5.56
CA SER A 136 21.80 3.10 5.04
C SER A 136 22.43 4.45 4.73
N ILE A 137 21.65 5.53 4.77
CA ILE A 137 22.03 6.88 4.35
C ILE A 137 21.62 7.86 5.45
N LYS A 138 22.35 8.97 5.59
CA LYS A 138 21.94 10.01 6.54
C LYS A 138 20.67 10.69 6.05
N THR A 139 19.80 11.12 6.98
CA THR A 139 18.55 11.83 6.64
C THR A 139 18.80 13.06 5.73
N GLU A 140 19.89 13.80 5.98
CA GLU A 140 20.31 14.93 5.14
C GLU A 140 20.66 14.50 3.71
N GLU A 141 21.30 13.36 3.51
CA GLU A 141 21.65 12.84 2.18
C GLU A 141 20.46 12.15 1.50
N LEU A 142 19.45 11.73 2.27
CA LEU A 142 18.22 11.15 1.74
C LEU A 142 17.33 12.23 1.10
N TYR A 143 17.13 13.37 1.78
CA TYR A 143 16.26 14.46 1.33
C TYR A 143 17.00 15.58 0.60
N GLY A 144 18.27 15.79 0.91
CA GLY A 144 19.07 16.88 0.41
C GLY A 144 19.36 17.91 1.49
N PHE A 145 20.46 18.64 1.32
CA PHE A 145 20.93 19.62 2.29
C PHE A 145 21.70 20.74 1.60
N ILE A 146 21.78 21.90 2.27
CA ILE A 146 22.64 23.00 1.83
C ILE A 146 24.05 22.73 2.37
N SER A 147 25.02 22.58 1.47
CA SER A 147 26.41 22.41 1.88
C SER A 147 26.91 23.69 2.54
N MET A 148 27.33 23.65 3.81
CA MET A 148 27.85 24.83 4.49
C MET A 148 29.13 25.40 3.86
N ALA A 149 29.92 24.56 3.18
CA ALA A 149 31.16 24.97 2.55
C ALA A 149 30.94 25.75 1.24
N THR A 150 30.01 25.32 0.39
CA THR A 150 29.74 25.95 -0.91
C THR A 150 28.50 26.84 -0.90
N ARG A 151 27.64 26.73 0.12
CA ARG A 151 26.28 27.29 0.19
C ARG A 151 25.37 26.86 -0.96
N GLU A 152 25.70 25.75 -1.62
CA GLU A 152 24.90 25.19 -2.69
C GLU A 152 23.98 24.08 -2.15
N TRP A 153 22.82 23.97 -2.77
CA TRP A 153 21.91 22.85 -2.55
C TRP A 153 22.51 21.56 -3.13
N LYS A 154 22.49 20.49 -2.34
CA LYS A 154 22.78 19.14 -2.80
C LYS A 154 21.51 18.31 -2.73
N ASP A 155 21.08 17.82 -3.89
CA ASP A 155 19.93 16.94 -4.00
C ASP A 155 20.14 15.66 -3.18
N GLY A 156 19.08 15.26 -2.47
CA GLY A 156 19.06 13.98 -1.78
C GLY A 156 18.75 12.81 -2.70
N LEU A 157 19.08 11.61 -2.26
CA LEU A 157 18.81 10.39 -3.02
C LEU A 157 17.31 10.25 -3.36
N LEU A 158 16.41 10.48 -2.40
CA LEU A 158 14.98 10.32 -2.61
C LEU A 158 14.45 11.35 -3.62
N SER A 159 14.87 12.60 -3.50
CA SER A 159 14.51 13.66 -4.45
C SER A 159 14.97 13.35 -5.88
N SER A 160 16.18 12.81 -6.02
CA SER A 160 16.73 12.37 -7.30
C SER A 160 15.95 11.19 -7.89
N ILE A 161 15.61 10.20 -7.06
CA ILE A 161 14.80 9.04 -7.49
C ILE A 161 13.41 9.49 -7.93
N MET A 162 12.73 10.34 -7.15
CA MET A 162 11.41 10.85 -7.50
C MET A 162 11.45 11.63 -8.82
N ARG A 163 12.47 12.48 -9.03
CA ARG A 163 12.67 13.22 -10.29
C ARG A 163 12.90 12.27 -11.47
N ASN A 164 13.76 11.26 -11.29
CA ASN A 164 14.05 10.26 -12.33
C ASN A 164 12.84 9.41 -12.69
N VAL A 165 12.07 8.98 -11.69
CA VAL A 165 10.86 8.18 -11.86
C VAL A 165 9.73 9.00 -12.50
N GLY A 166 9.57 10.26 -12.09
CA GLY A 166 8.61 11.20 -12.67
C GLY A 166 8.93 11.62 -14.11
N ALA A 167 10.20 11.61 -14.51
CA ALA A 167 10.63 11.94 -15.87
C ALA A 167 10.38 10.83 -16.91
N ILE A 168 10.03 9.61 -16.48
CA ILE A 168 9.76 8.50 -17.40
C ILE A 168 8.41 8.76 -18.11
N PRO A 169 8.38 8.83 -19.46
CA PRO A 169 7.21 9.24 -20.23
C PRO A 169 6.19 8.09 -20.44
N ASP A 170 5.95 7.28 -19.41
CA ASP A 170 4.94 6.23 -19.39
C ASP A 170 3.94 6.42 -18.25
N GLU A 171 2.73 5.86 -18.43
CA GLU A 171 1.67 5.85 -17.41
C GLU A 171 1.75 4.60 -16.51
N ASN A 172 2.81 3.81 -16.66
CA ASN A 172 3.02 2.60 -15.90
C ASN A 172 3.15 2.91 -14.40
N PRO A 173 2.62 2.04 -13.52
CA PRO A 173 2.79 2.18 -12.07
C PRO A 173 4.27 2.19 -11.69
N LYS A 174 4.66 3.16 -10.86
CA LYS A 174 6.03 3.32 -10.37
C LYS A 174 6.03 3.27 -8.85
N TRP A 175 6.81 2.35 -8.30
CA TRP A 175 6.91 2.12 -6.86
C TRP A 175 8.30 2.48 -6.36
N ILE A 176 8.34 3.27 -5.29
CA ILE A 176 9.56 3.53 -4.52
C ILE A 176 9.39 2.76 -3.21
N MET A 177 10.22 1.74 -3.01
CA MET A 177 10.21 0.87 -1.84
C MET A 177 11.24 1.38 -0.85
N LEU A 178 10.79 1.80 0.34
CA LEU A 178 11.66 2.17 1.45
C LEU A 178 11.78 0.98 2.39
N ASP A 179 12.83 0.16 2.22
CA ASP A 179 13.07 -1.05 3.00
C ASP A 179 13.96 -0.76 4.21
N GLY A 180 13.34 -0.63 5.38
CA GLY A 180 14.01 -0.39 6.65
C GLY A 180 13.00 -0.14 7.76
N ASP A 181 13.47 -0.13 9.02
CA ASP A 181 12.58 0.22 10.12
C ASP A 181 12.17 1.68 10.05
N LEU A 182 10.95 1.92 10.50
CA LEU A 182 10.42 3.26 10.68
C LEU A 182 11.18 4.00 11.79
N ASP A 183 11.69 5.19 11.46
CA ASP A 183 12.35 6.10 12.40
C ASP A 183 11.75 7.50 12.23
N ALA A 184 11.46 8.17 13.35
CA ALA A 184 10.76 9.44 13.37
C ALA A 184 11.49 10.52 12.55
N ASN A 185 12.83 10.50 12.53
CA ASN A 185 13.63 11.55 11.91
C ASN A 185 13.45 11.61 10.39
N TRP A 186 13.29 10.46 9.72
CA TRP A 186 13.09 10.46 8.27
C TRP A 186 11.62 10.43 7.88
N ILE A 187 10.72 9.91 8.72
CA ILE A 187 9.28 9.85 8.40
C ILE A 187 8.63 11.22 8.47
N GLU A 188 9.05 12.08 9.40
CA GLU A 188 8.42 13.39 9.59
C GLU A 188 8.47 14.24 8.31
N SER A 189 9.60 14.19 7.60
CA SER A 189 9.77 14.87 6.30
C SER A 189 8.93 14.27 5.16
N MET A 190 8.37 13.06 5.34
CA MET A 190 7.48 12.45 4.34
C MET A 190 6.00 12.79 4.53
N ASN A 191 5.59 13.36 5.66
CA ASN A 191 4.17 13.53 5.98
C ASN A 191 3.40 14.29 4.88
N SER A 192 3.99 15.34 4.30
CA SER A 192 3.36 16.08 3.20
C SER A 192 3.23 15.27 1.91
N VAL A 193 4.15 14.34 1.64
CA VAL A 193 4.04 13.40 0.51
C VAL A 193 2.97 12.37 0.78
N MET A 194 2.90 11.84 2.00
CA MET A 194 2.02 10.73 2.36
C MET A 194 0.55 11.14 2.44
N ASP A 195 0.29 12.41 2.75
CA ASP A 195 -1.06 12.97 2.81
C ASP A 195 -1.63 13.26 1.41
N ASP A 196 -2.87 13.74 1.36
CA ASP A 196 -3.58 14.07 0.11
C ASP A 196 -2.89 15.17 -0.72
N ASN A 197 -1.96 15.91 -0.11
CA ASN A 197 -1.15 16.92 -0.79
C ASN A 197 -0.24 16.32 -1.89
N ARG A 198 0.25 15.07 -1.72
CA ARG A 198 1.10 14.36 -2.69
C ARG A 198 2.32 15.16 -3.17
N MET A 199 2.84 16.07 -2.34
CA MET A 199 3.99 16.92 -2.67
C MET A 199 5.13 16.68 -1.68
N LEU A 200 6.33 16.44 -2.21
CA LEU A 200 7.54 16.40 -1.40
C LEU A 200 7.99 17.82 -1.16
N THR A 201 8.06 18.21 0.10
CA THR A 201 8.53 19.54 0.48
C THR A 201 9.97 19.43 0.93
N LEU A 202 10.89 19.91 0.10
CA LEU A 202 12.32 19.94 0.44
C LEU A 202 12.67 21.26 1.14
N ALA A 203 13.77 21.26 1.90
CA ALA A 203 14.28 22.49 2.51
C ALA A 203 14.75 23.54 1.47
N SER A 204 14.93 23.14 0.21
CA SER A 204 15.12 24.02 -0.94
C SER A 204 13.85 24.73 -1.40
N ASN A 205 12.66 24.36 -0.89
CA ASN A 205 11.35 24.71 -1.43
C ASN A 205 11.12 24.27 -2.89
N GLU A 206 11.85 23.26 -3.36
CA GLU A 206 11.49 22.51 -4.59
C GLU A 206 10.34 21.54 -4.34
#